data_AF-A0A9D9HZA5-F1
#
_entry.id   AF-A0A9D9HZA5-F1
#
_cell.length_a   1.000
_cell.length_b   1.000
_cell.length_c   1.000
_cell.angle_alpha   90.00
_cell.angle_beta   90.00
_cell.angle_gamma   90.00
#
_symmetry.space_group_name_H-M   'P 1'
#
loop_
_entity.id
_entity.type
_entity.pdbx_description
1 polymer ?
#
loop_
_entity_poly.entity_id
_entity_poly.type
_entity_poly.pdbx_seq_one_letter_code
_entity_poly.pdbx_strand_id
1 'polypeptide(L)'
;MKRIMGEEVEVICINEKSGAKTQGTIGEIVTYTMDQETGNIVVEEEQLVTKTGKSIVFGIVVEEGKEYHMQIQMMTELGELAQLPLSIYMDNIYRTTLSMQGTSGKTIEQEHELGFLRGANHYIKLVVGDAGMKLKKITISYKE
;
A
#
# COMPACT_ATOMS: atom_id res chain seq x y z
N MET A 1 11.01 15.91 29.65
CA MET A 1 10.64 14.94 28.59
C MET A 1 10.22 15.74 27.37
N LYS A 2 10.98 15.67 26.28
CA LYS A 2 10.68 16.39 25.03
C LYS A 2 9.64 15.56 24.28
N ARG A 3 8.42 16.09 24.07
CA ARG A 3 7.47 15.49 23.13
C ARG A 3 8.11 15.57 21.75
N ILE A 4 8.40 14.41 21.15
CA ILE A 4 8.75 14.34 19.73
C ILE A 4 7.41 14.55 19.02
N MET A 5 7.19 15.77 18.52
CA MET A 5 6.05 16.04 17.66
C MET A 5 6.15 15.09 16.47
N GLY A 6 5.09 14.34 16.20
CA GLY A 6 5.00 13.51 15.01
C GLY A 6 5.30 14.40 13.81
N GLU A 7 6.27 13.97 13.01
CA GLU A 7 6.64 14.62 11.76
C GLU A 7 5.35 14.78 10.92
N GLU A 8 5.15 15.95 10.31
CA GLU A 8 4.01 16.16 9.41
C GLU A 8 4.13 15.17 8.25
N VAL A 9 3.36 14.08 8.33
CA VAL A 9 3.30 13.09 7.26
C VAL A 9 2.52 13.72 6.12
N GLU A 10 3.21 14.15 5.07
CA GLU A 10 2.57 14.42 3.79
C GLU A 10 1.93 13.13 3.28
N VAL A 11 0.60 13.08 3.35
CA VAL A 11 -0.21 12.01 2.77
C VAL A 11 -0.26 12.29 1.27
N ILE A 12 0.40 11.43 0.48
CA ILE A 12 0.14 11.43 -0.96
C ILE A 12 -1.14 10.63 -1.15
N CYS A 13 -2.25 11.36 -1.28
CA CYS A 13 -3.45 10.79 -1.88
C CYS A 13 -3.14 10.57 -3.35
N ILE A 14 -3.14 9.30 -3.76
CA ILE A 14 -3.03 8.94 -5.16
C ILE A 14 -4.25 9.54 -5.87
N ASN A 15 -4.06 10.31 -6.94
CA ASN A 15 -5.14 10.83 -7.77
C ASN A 15 -4.72 10.69 -9.23
N GLU A 16 -5.38 9.83 -10.02
CA GLU A 16 -5.70 10.12 -11.42
C GLU A 16 -6.69 9.12 -12.04
N LYS A 17 -7.53 9.68 -12.91
CA LYS A 17 -8.73 9.08 -13.51
C LYS A 17 -8.38 8.03 -14.57
N SER A 18 -8.83 6.80 -14.38
CA SER A 18 -9.36 5.97 -15.47
C SER A 18 -10.25 4.86 -14.89
N GLY A 19 -11.48 4.70 -15.42
CA GLY A 19 -12.23 3.44 -15.29
C GLY A 19 -13.50 3.39 -14.42
N ALA A 20 -13.57 4.02 -13.23
CA ALA A 20 -14.77 3.95 -12.39
C ALA A 20 -15.03 5.25 -11.58
N LYS A 21 -16.27 5.77 -11.64
CA LYS A 21 -16.82 6.93 -10.90
C LYS A 21 -17.49 6.42 -9.61
N THR A 22 -17.54 7.03 -8.41
CA THR A 22 -17.63 8.44 -7.91
C THR A 22 -17.39 8.43 -6.37
N GLN A 23 -16.60 9.35 -5.78
CA GLN A 23 -16.91 10.61 -5.05
C GLN A 23 -17.26 10.52 -3.54
N GLY A 24 -16.39 11.12 -2.70
CA GLY A 24 -16.66 11.55 -1.31
C GLY A 24 -15.41 12.09 -0.60
N THR A 25 -15.36 13.39 -0.28
CA THR A 25 -14.15 14.08 0.21
C THR A 25 -14.13 14.24 1.74
N ILE A 26 -13.13 13.64 2.40
CA ILE A 26 -12.25 14.34 3.35
C ILE A 26 -10.83 14.08 2.84
N GLY A 27 -10.31 14.97 2.00
CA GLY A 27 -9.04 14.79 1.28
C GLY A 27 -9.06 13.57 0.36
N GLU A 28 -9.46 13.72 -0.90
CA GLU A 28 -9.78 12.64 -1.85
C GLU A 28 -8.76 11.48 -1.84
N ILE A 29 -9.05 10.39 -1.13
CA ILE A 29 -8.32 9.11 -1.24
C ILE A 29 -8.89 8.39 -2.46
N VAL A 30 -8.06 7.96 -3.41
CA VAL A 30 -8.52 7.09 -4.51
C VAL A 30 -8.82 5.71 -3.97
N THR A 31 -9.99 5.20 -4.35
CA THR A 31 -10.49 3.88 -3.99
C THR A 31 -10.48 2.97 -5.20
N TYR A 32 -9.88 1.78 -5.04
CA TYR A 32 -9.83 0.74 -6.05
C TYR A 32 -10.86 -0.33 -5.74
N THR A 33 -11.54 -0.84 -6.77
CA THR A 33 -12.54 -1.88 -6.65
C THR A 33 -12.03 -3.17 -7.27
N MET A 34 -12.54 -4.30 -6.79
CA MET A 34 -12.20 -5.60 -7.35
C MET A 34 -12.67 -5.73 -8.79
N ASP A 35 -11.77 -6.19 -9.64
CA ASP A 35 -12.06 -6.60 -11.00
C ASP A 35 -12.85 -7.92 -10.98
N GLN A 36 -14.01 -7.96 -11.64
CA GLN A 36 -14.92 -9.11 -11.58
C GLN A 36 -14.45 -10.31 -12.41
N GLU A 37 -13.54 -10.12 -13.36
CA GLU A 37 -13.01 -11.22 -14.18
C GLU A 37 -11.86 -11.93 -13.46
N THR A 38 -11.00 -11.16 -12.80
CA THR A 38 -9.77 -11.65 -12.17
C THR A 38 -9.88 -11.86 -10.66
N GLY A 39 -10.86 -11.24 -10.00
CA GLY A 39 -10.99 -11.27 -8.54
C GLY A 39 -9.91 -10.44 -7.82
N ASN A 40 -9.25 -9.52 -8.53
CA ASN A 40 -8.11 -8.76 -8.02
C ASN A 40 -8.42 -7.27 -7.90
N ILE A 41 -7.84 -6.62 -6.90
CA ILE A 41 -7.71 -5.17 -6.83
C ILE A 41 -6.26 -4.84 -7.18
N VAL A 42 -6.05 -3.95 -8.15
CA VAL A 42 -4.71 -3.62 -8.64
C VAL A 42 -4.45 -2.10 -8.53
N VAL A 43 -3.27 -1.76 -8.00
CA VAL A 43 -2.75 -0.38 -7.89
C VAL A 43 -1.37 -0.34 -8.56
N GLU A 44 -1.11 0.58 -9.50
CA GLU A 44 0.10 0.56 -10.36
C GLU A 44 1.08 1.74 -10.15
N GLU A 45 2.24 1.71 -10.81
CA GLU A 45 3.44 2.51 -10.51
C GLU A 45 3.26 4.01 -10.65
N GLU A 46 2.50 4.48 -11.66
CA GLU A 46 2.19 5.90 -11.86
C GLU A 46 1.49 6.52 -10.65
N GLN A 47 0.85 5.67 -9.84
CA GLN A 47 0.08 6.01 -8.66
C GLN A 47 0.88 5.85 -7.36
N LEU A 48 2.06 5.21 -7.37
CA LEU A 48 2.77 4.75 -6.17
C LEU A 48 4.12 5.46 -5.92
N VAL A 49 4.34 6.64 -6.50
CA VAL A 49 5.62 7.37 -6.37
C VAL A 49 5.88 7.82 -4.93
N THR A 50 6.75 7.10 -4.22
CA THR A 50 7.18 7.41 -2.85
C THR A 50 8.41 8.30 -2.81
N LYS A 51 8.39 9.31 -1.93
CA LYS A 51 9.61 9.94 -1.38
C LYS A 51 9.79 9.41 0.05
N THR A 52 11.03 9.36 0.52
CA THR A 52 11.39 8.97 1.90
C THR A 52 10.50 9.66 2.94
N GLY A 53 10.04 8.92 3.96
CA GLY A 53 9.22 9.47 5.05
C GLY A 53 7.77 9.77 4.66
N LYS A 54 7.35 9.46 3.42
CA LYS A 54 5.97 9.62 2.98
C LYS A 54 5.18 8.34 3.13
N SER A 55 3.87 8.52 3.32
CA SER A 55 2.91 7.43 3.31
C SER A 55 2.10 7.47 2.03
N ILE A 56 1.81 6.28 1.51
CA ILE A 56 0.81 6.08 0.47
C ILE A 56 -0.49 5.68 1.16
N VAL A 57 -1.60 6.31 0.79
CA VAL A 57 -2.93 5.94 1.28
C VAL A 57 -3.86 5.74 0.11
N PHE A 58 -4.54 4.60 0.08
CA PHE A 58 -5.57 4.28 -0.92
C PHE A 58 -6.72 3.48 -0.29
N GLY A 59 -7.91 3.68 -0.82
CA GLY A 59 -9.10 2.91 -0.48
C GLY A 59 -9.17 1.62 -1.28
N ILE A 60 -9.83 0.61 -0.73
CA ILE A 60 -10.18 -0.63 -1.42
C ILE A 60 -11.65 -0.98 -1.15
N VAL A 61 -12.31 -1.53 -2.16
CA VAL A 61 -13.63 -2.17 -2.01
C VAL A 61 -13.50 -3.66 -2.26
N VAL A 62 -13.75 -4.44 -1.22
CA VAL A 62 -13.61 -5.90 -1.17
C VAL A 62 -14.98 -6.56 -1.02
N GLU A 63 -15.09 -7.84 -1.37
CA GLU A 63 -16.21 -8.67 -0.95
C GLU A 63 -16.08 -8.98 0.55
N GLU A 64 -17.13 -8.67 1.32
CA GLU A 64 -17.15 -8.90 2.76
C GLU A 64 -17.13 -10.41 3.07
N GLY A 65 -16.48 -10.76 4.18
CA GLY A 65 -16.54 -12.13 4.70
C GLY A 65 -15.54 -13.08 4.07
N LYS A 66 -14.46 -12.55 3.50
CA LYS A 66 -13.39 -13.30 2.83
C LYS A 66 -12.03 -12.99 3.46
N GLU A 67 -11.09 -13.90 3.29
CA GLU A 67 -9.68 -13.69 3.63
C GLU A 67 -8.94 -13.16 2.41
N TYR A 68 -8.05 -12.19 2.65
CA TYR A 68 -7.28 -11.55 1.59
C TYR A 68 -5.77 -11.62 1.88
N HIS A 69 -5.01 -11.62 0.81
CA HIS A 69 -3.57 -11.35 0.82
C HIS A 69 -3.25 -10.17 -0.09
N MET A 70 -2.08 -9.60 0.10
CA MET A 70 -1.55 -8.49 -0.67
C MET A 70 -0.18 -8.87 -1.20
N GLN A 71 0.01 -8.70 -2.51
CA GLN A 71 1.29 -8.79 -3.18
C GLN A 71 1.79 -7.40 -3.53
N ILE A 72 3.07 -7.15 -3.27
CA ILE A 72 3.73 -5.87 -3.46
C ILE A 72 4.93 -6.09 -4.38
N GLN A 73 4.88 -5.50 -5.57
CA GLN A 73 6.04 -5.37 -6.44
C GLN A 73 6.82 -4.10 -6.06
N MET A 74 8.12 -4.26 -5.80
CA MET A 74 8.98 -3.14 -5.42
C MET A 74 10.40 -3.28 -5.94
N MET A 75 11.14 -2.18 -5.90
CA MET A 75 12.55 -2.11 -6.28
C MET A 75 13.28 -1.05 -5.42
N THR A 76 14.57 -1.26 -5.21
CA THR A 76 15.47 -0.25 -4.63
C THR A 76 16.87 -0.39 -5.24
N GLU A 77 17.58 0.72 -5.38
CA GLU A 77 18.98 0.73 -5.84
C GLU A 77 19.96 0.28 -4.73
N LEU A 78 19.50 0.13 -3.49
CA LEU A 78 20.32 -0.30 -2.37
C LEU A 78 20.72 -1.78 -2.50
N GLY A 79 21.92 -2.12 -2.01
CA GLY A 79 22.43 -3.48 -1.99
C GLY A 79 21.75 -4.38 -0.96
N GLU A 80 21.91 -5.69 -1.09
CA GLU A 80 21.21 -6.74 -0.30
C GLU A 80 21.43 -6.66 1.22
N LEU A 81 22.50 -5.98 1.68
CA LEU A 81 22.75 -5.73 3.10
C LEU A 81 21.87 -4.62 3.69
N ALA A 82 21.27 -3.76 2.86
CA ALA A 82 20.35 -2.75 3.32
C ALA A 82 19.03 -3.40 3.76
N GLN A 83 18.46 -2.90 4.86
CA GLN A 83 17.13 -3.26 5.33
C GLN A 83 16.23 -2.05 5.13
N LEU A 84 15.07 -2.25 4.51
CA LEU A 84 14.07 -1.22 4.27
C LEU A 84 12.74 -1.69 4.87
N PRO A 85 12.27 -1.07 5.97
CA PRO A 85 11.00 -1.41 6.58
C PRO A 85 9.83 -0.77 5.81
N LEU A 86 8.78 -1.56 5.58
CA LEU A 86 7.49 -1.13 5.05
C LEU A 86 6.39 -1.49 6.05
N SER A 87 5.85 -0.48 6.72
CA SER A 87 4.74 -0.68 7.66
C SER A 87 3.40 -0.60 6.94
N ILE A 88 2.53 -1.56 7.22
CA ILE A 88 1.19 -1.68 6.64
C ILE A 88 0.17 -1.39 7.73
N TYR A 89 -0.73 -0.44 7.45
CA TYR A 89 -1.89 -0.13 8.26
C TYR A 89 -3.14 -0.36 7.42
N MET A 90 -4.19 -0.89 8.05
CA MET A 90 -5.50 -1.04 7.44
C MET A 90 -6.53 -0.42 8.37
N ASP A 91 -7.29 0.55 7.88
CA ASP A 91 -8.20 1.38 8.66
C ASP A 91 -7.52 2.07 9.86
N ASN A 92 -6.29 2.56 9.64
CA ASN A 92 -5.39 3.11 10.66
C ASN A 92 -4.98 2.13 11.77
N ILE A 93 -5.36 0.85 11.68
CA ILE A 93 -4.88 -0.20 12.57
C ILE A 93 -3.59 -0.78 11.99
N TYR A 94 -2.51 -0.71 12.77
CA TYR A 94 -1.23 -1.34 12.41
C TYR A 94 -1.42 -2.85 12.20
N ARG A 95 -0.91 -3.36 11.08
CA ARG A 95 -0.96 -4.79 10.75
C ARG A 95 0.42 -5.42 10.91
N THR A 96 1.41 -4.89 10.21
CA THR A 96 2.77 -5.43 10.25
C THR A 96 3.79 -4.40 9.79
N THR A 97 5.07 -4.75 9.95
CA THR A 97 6.19 -4.13 9.25
C THR A 97 6.98 -5.21 8.54
N LEU A 98 7.03 -5.14 7.22
CA LEU A 98 7.86 -6.01 6.40
C LEU A 98 9.29 -5.46 6.36
N SER A 99 10.29 -6.25 6.72
CA SER A 99 11.70 -5.88 6.57
C SER A 99 12.21 -6.43 5.26
N MET A 100 12.43 -5.55 4.27
CA MET A 100 12.84 -5.95 2.93
C MET A 100 14.31 -5.67 2.72
N GLN A 101 15.00 -6.58 2.04
CA GLN A 101 16.39 -6.36 1.66
C GLN A 101 16.48 -5.44 0.45
N GLY A 102 17.62 -4.76 0.31
CA GLY A 102 17.93 -4.05 -0.92
C GLY A 102 17.98 -5.00 -2.14
N THR A 103 17.52 -4.54 -3.30
CA THR A 103 17.38 -5.38 -4.50
C THR A 103 18.40 -5.10 -5.59
N SER A 104 19.32 -4.16 -5.36
CA SER A 104 20.34 -3.73 -6.33
C SER A 104 19.73 -3.40 -7.72
N GLY A 105 18.59 -2.71 -7.73
CA GLY A 105 17.86 -2.29 -8.94
C GLY A 105 16.89 -3.33 -9.51
N LYS A 106 16.83 -4.56 -8.95
CA LYS A 106 15.89 -5.59 -9.42
C LYS A 106 14.49 -5.34 -8.85
N THR A 107 13.46 -5.66 -9.64
CA THR A 107 12.08 -5.73 -9.13
C THR A 107 11.88 -7.08 -8.44
N ILE A 108 11.33 -7.04 -7.23
CA ILE A 108 10.95 -8.23 -6.45
C ILE A 108 9.47 -8.16 -6.10
N GLU A 109 8.91 -9.31 -5.71
CA GLU A 109 7.57 -9.44 -5.16
C GLU A 109 7.63 -9.86 -3.70
N GLN A 110 6.76 -9.26 -2.88
CA GLN A 110 6.57 -9.64 -1.49
C GLN A 110 5.09 -9.82 -1.19
N GLU A 111 4.76 -10.89 -0.49
CA GLU A 111 3.38 -11.23 -0.13
C GLU A 111 3.16 -11.03 1.37
N HIS A 112 1.96 -10.55 1.72
CA HIS A 112 1.52 -10.43 3.10
C HIS A 112 0.03 -10.74 3.25
N GLU A 113 -0.32 -11.52 4.26
CA GLU A 113 -1.72 -11.77 4.59
C GLU A 113 -2.38 -10.52 5.20
N LEU A 114 -3.49 -10.06 4.62
CA LEU A 114 -4.35 -9.04 5.22
C LEU A 114 -5.35 -9.65 6.21
N GLY A 115 -5.62 -10.95 6.04
CA GLY A 115 -6.53 -11.73 6.87
C GLY A 115 -8.00 -11.47 6.52
N PHE A 116 -8.87 -11.79 7.46
CA PHE A 116 -10.32 -11.65 7.30
C PHE A 116 -10.77 -10.20 7.39
N LEU A 117 -11.42 -9.70 6.33
CA LEU A 117 -11.91 -8.34 6.23
C LEU A 117 -13.43 -8.26 6.51
N ARG A 118 -13.81 -7.31 7.38
CA ARG A 118 -15.20 -7.06 7.80
C ARG A 118 -15.71 -5.77 7.19
N GLY A 119 -16.86 -5.83 6.54
CA GLY A 119 -17.34 -4.74 5.68
C GLY A 119 -16.63 -4.72 4.34
N ALA A 120 -17.19 -3.94 3.41
CA ALA A 120 -16.70 -3.86 2.04
C ALA A 120 -15.65 -2.76 1.82
N ASN A 121 -15.66 -1.68 2.60
CA ASN A 121 -14.82 -0.51 2.37
C ASN A 121 -13.70 -0.45 3.40
N HIS A 122 -12.47 -0.46 2.93
CA HIS A 122 -11.28 -0.30 3.75
C HIS A 122 -10.34 0.72 3.13
N TYR A 123 -9.38 1.23 3.89
CA TYR A 123 -8.21 1.87 3.31
C TYR A 123 -6.92 1.29 3.87
N ILE A 124 -5.91 1.25 3.00
CA ILE A 124 -4.56 0.82 3.33
C ILE A 124 -3.67 2.04 3.35
N LYS A 125 -2.82 2.10 4.37
CA LYS A 125 -1.73 3.05 4.48
C LYS A 125 -0.41 2.30 4.54
N LEU A 126 0.48 2.62 3.62
CA LEU A 126 1.83 2.11 3.54
C LEU A 126 2.81 3.19 3.98
N VAL A 127 3.64 2.89 4.98
CA VAL A 127 4.67 3.82 5.47
C VAL A 127 6.04 3.23 5.13
N VAL A 128 6.78 3.93 4.28
CA VAL A 128 8.13 3.54 3.89
C VAL A 128 9.12 4.17 4.86
N GLY A 129 9.84 3.35 5.63
CA GLY A 129 10.74 3.86 6.67
C GLY A 129 12.08 4.38 6.17
N ASP A 130 12.52 3.96 4.98
CA ASP A 130 13.84 4.32 4.44
C ASP A 130 13.78 4.89 3.01
N ALA A 131 14.76 5.72 2.69
CA ALA A 131 14.90 6.32 1.38
C ALA A 131 15.23 5.26 0.32
N GLY A 132 14.61 5.36 -0.86
CA GLY A 132 15.04 4.61 -2.06
C GLY A 132 14.19 3.40 -2.44
N MET A 133 13.16 3.06 -1.65
CA MET A 133 12.16 2.08 -2.07
C MET A 133 11.18 2.70 -3.08
N LYS A 134 10.97 2.01 -4.19
CA LYS A 134 9.98 2.32 -5.21
C LYS A 134 8.97 1.19 -5.26
N LEU A 135 7.72 1.49 -4.93
CA LEU A 135 6.61 0.55 -5.10
C LEU A 135 6.10 0.67 -6.54
N LYS A 136 5.95 -0.48 -7.22
CA LYS A 136 5.56 -0.56 -8.63
C LYS A 136 4.14 -1.05 -8.83
N LYS A 137 3.72 -2.03 -8.03
CA LYS A 137 2.38 -2.60 -8.14
C LYS A 137 1.95 -3.18 -6.81
N ILE A 138 0.69 -3.03 -6.48
CA ILE A 138 0.05 -3.73 -5.38
C ILE A 138 -1.13 -4.49 -5.94
N THR A 139 -1.21 -5.77 -5.64
CA THR A 139 -2.35 -6.63 -5.97
C THR A 139 -2.95 -7.13 -4.67
N ILE A 140 -4.28 -7.05 -4.53
CA ILE A 140 -5.02 -7.63 -3.40
C ILE A 140 -6.02 -8.62 -3.97
N SER A 141 -6.02 -9.81 -3.40
CA SER A 141 -6.74 -10.97 -3.92
C SER A 141 -7.21 -11.85 -2.79
N TYR A 142 -8.22 -12.68 -3.07
CA TYR A 142 -8.64 -13.72 -2.15
C TYR A 142 -7.48 -14.63 -1.78
N LYS A 143 -7.41 -15.00 -0.51
CA LYS A 143 -6.59 -16.13 -0.08
C LYS A 143 -7.32 -17.41 -0.51
N GLU A 144 -6.67 -18.23 -1.34
CA GLU A 144 -7.18 -19.55 -1.75
C GLU A 144 -7.39 -20.48 -0.54
#